data_AF-A0A147DB37-F1
#
_entry.id   AF-A0A147DB37-F1
#
_cell.length_a   1.000
_cell.length_b   1.000
_cell.length_c   1.000
_cell.angle_alpha   90.00
_cell.angle_beta   90.00
_cell.angle_gamma   90.00
#
_symmetry.space_group_name_H-M   'P 1'
#
loop_
_entity.id
_entity.type
_entity.pdbx_description
1 polymer ?
#
loop_
_entity_poly.entity_id
_entity_poly.type
_entity_poly.pdbx_seq_one_letter_code
_entity_poly.pdbx_strand_id
1 'polypeptide(L)'
;MRLTGVSVLCLPLVIVCSLVGQAWALDPLSLAADPHSKSPREFFSMGFAAYKRGHKLEALQALQRAADLGHAGARWKLGQMYAEGDGVKEDDFEAFKMFEEIVRDQEDDTSSSPNAAYVASAVIALAEYMRSGIPGTPVSADPAQARQLYAHAATYFGDAQAQFELGRMLLAGEGGRPNPRQAARWLQLAAKKGYAKAEALLGYLLFDGETISLQAEPAKGLAMLTRALKAAPDKDKDWIRPLQEEAFSLSSETERRTALAYASQSDLDPQ
;
A
#
# COMPACT_ATOMS: atom_id res chain seq x y z
N MET A 1 44.74 -48.46 92.70
CA MET A 1 43.29 -48.57 93.00
C MET A 1 42.56 -47.43 92.28
N ARG A 2 41.58 -47.78 91.43
CA ARG A 2 40.53 -46.92 90.82
C ARG A 2 41.02 -45.88 89.78
N LEU A 3 40.65 -46.04 88.49
CA LEU A 3 39.48 -45.44 87.80
C LEU A 3 39.60 -43.90 87.82
N THR A 4 39.57 -43.10 86.76
CA THR A 4 38.79 -43.06 85.51
C THR A 4 39.27 -41.78 84.79
N GLY A 5 39.41 -41.74 83.46
CA GLY A 5 38.36 -41.21 82.60
C GLY A 5 38.95 -40.18 81.63
N VAL A 6 39.10 -40.55 80.36
CA VAL A 6 39.44 -39.64 79.26
C VAL A 6 38.12 -39.24 78.60
N SER A 7 37.72 -37.99 78.77
CA SER A 7 36.51 -37.42 78.15
C SER A 7 36.89 -36.78 76.82
N VAL A 8 36.44 -37.40 75.73
CA VAL A 8 36.44 -36.83 74.37
C VAL A 8 35.25 -35.88 74.27
N LEU A 9 35.53 -34.58 74.15
CA LEU A 9 34.50 -33.55 73.98
C LEU A 9 34.20 -33.38 72.48
N CYS A 10 33.01 -33.80 72.09
CA CYS A 10 32.44 -33.66 70.75
C CYS A 10 31.88 -32.23 70.61
N LEU A 11 32.40 -31.42 69.69
CA LEU A 11 31.88 -30.09 69.36
C LEU A 11 30.85 -30.23 68.20
N PRO A 12 29.61 -29.75 68.34
CA PRO A 12 28.60 -29.85 67.29
C PRO A 12 28.77 -28.74 66.24
N LEU A 13 28.63 -29.16 64.98
CA LEU A 13 28.52 -28.34 63.78
C LEU A 13 27.25 -27.47 63.85
N VAL A 14 27.41 -26.15 63.93
CA VAL A 14 26.30 -25.19 63.83
C VAL A 14 25.99 -24.97 62.35
N ILE A 15 24.85 -25.50 61.89
CA ILE A 15 24.29 -25.23 60.57
C ILE A 15 23.58 -23.88 60.64
N VAL A 16 24.16 -22.87 60.01
CA VAL A 16 23.51 -21.57 59.78
C VAL A 16 22.47 -21.77 58.67
N CYS A 17 21.20 -21.74 59.07
CA CYS A 17 20.06 -21.82 58.17
C CYS A 17 19.87 -20.45 57.50
N SER A 18 20.36 -20.29 56.28
CA SER A 18 20.11 -19.11 55.45
C SER A 18 18.62 -19.06 55.08
N LEU A 19 17.88 -18.11 55.65
CA LEU A 19 16.54 -17.74 55.19
C LEU A 19 16.66 -17.17 53.78
N VAL A 20 16.46 -18.00 52.77
CA VAL A 20 16.23 -17.56 51.40
C VAL A 20 14.84 -16.95 51.38
N GLY A 21 14.77 -15.62 51.49
CA GLY A 21 13.55 -14.89 51.14
C GLY A 21 13.19 -15.23 49.70
N GLN A 22 11.96 -15.68 49.46
CA GLN A 22 11.43 -15.87 48.13
C GLN A 22 11.39 -14.51 47.42
N ALA A 23 12.42 -14.21 46.64
CA ALA A 23 12.34 -13.20 45.61
C ALA A 23 11.41 -13.76 44.53
N TRP A 24 10.20 -13.21 44.45
CA TRP A 24 9.30 -13.45 43.33
C TRP A 24 10.00 -12.90 42.09
N ALA A 25 10.59 -13.78 41.29
CA ALA A 25 10.99 -13.43 39.93
C ALA A 25 9.68 -13.13 39.18
N LEU A 26 9.46 -11.86 38.85
CA LEU A 26 8.43 -11.46 37.90
C LEU A 26 8.80 -12.09 36.56
N ASP A 27 8.13 -13.19 36.20
CA ASP A 27 8.20 -13.74 34.84
C ASP A 27 7.57 -12.72 33.88
N PRO A 28 8.33 -12.11 32.95
CA PRO A 28 7.76 -11.16 31.98
C PRO A 28 6.80 -11.83 30.98
N LEU A 29 6.71 -13.17 31.02
CA LEU A 29 5.80 -13.99 30.21
C LEU A 29 4.49 -14.37 30.94
N SER A 30 4.30 -13.97 32.20
CA SER A 30 3.07 -14.28 32.95
C SER A 30 1.96 -13.23 32.84
N LEU A 31 2.10 -12.23 31.96
CA LEU A 31 0.97 -11.45 31.46
C LEU A 31 0.18 -12.30 30.45
N ALA A 32 -0.44 -13.37 30.94
CA ALA A 32 -1.50 -14.02 30.19
C ALA A 32 -2.54 -12.94 29.88
N ALA A 33 -2.70 -12.62 28.59
CA ALA A 33 -3.70 -11.66 28.13
C ALA A 33 -5.04 -12.00 28.77
N ASP A 34 -5.70 -11.00 29.37
CA ASP A 34 -7.02 -11.17 29.96
C ASP A 34 -7.93 -11.90 28.94
N PRO A 35 -8.50 -13.07 29.26
CA PRO A 35 -9.34 -13.83 28.33
C PRO A 35 -10.62 -13.07 27.91
N HIS A 36 -10.92 -11.93 28.56
CA HIS A 36 -11.97 -11.00 28.16
C HIS A 36 -11.46 -9.77 27.38
N SER A 37 -10.15 -9.67 27.13
CA SER A 37 -9.59 -8.62 26.28
C SER A 37 -9.96 -8.87 24.82
N LYS A 38 -10.49 -7.83 24.17
CA LYS A 38 -10.85 -7.91 22.75
C LYS A 38 -9.60 -8.11 21.89
N SER A 39 -9.71 -8.98 20.90
CA SER A 39 -8.67 -9.25 19.92
C SER A 39 -8.43 -8.05 18.98
N PRO A 40 -7.26 -7.96 18.31
CA PRO A 40 -6.98 -6.89 17.36
C PRO A 40 -8.02 -6.83 16.22
N ARG A 41 -8.49 -8.00 15.75
CA ARG A 41 -9.52 -8.12 14.70
C ARG A 41 -10.88 -7.61 15.16
N GLU A 42 -11.25 -7.83 16.41
CA GLU A 42 -12.52 -7.32 16.96
C GLU A 42 -12.49 -5.79 17.08
N PHE A 43 -11.38 -5.22 17.58
CA PHE A 43 -11.20 -3.77 17.59
C PHE A 43 -11.25 -3.18 16.17
N PHE A 44 -10.60 -3.83 15.20
CA PHE A 44 -10.65 -3.41 13.80
C PHE A 44 -12.07 -3.46 13.25
N SER A 45 -12.80 -4.56 13.46
CA SER A 45 -14.19 -4.71 13.01
C SER A 45 -15.11 -3.64 13.63
N MET A 46 -14.96 -3.38 14.93
CA MET A 46 -15.69 -2.32 15.63
C MET A 46 -15.37 -0.95 15.04
N GLY A 47 -14.10 -0.64 14.83
CA GLY A 47 -13.66 0.64 14.27
C GLY A 47 -14.16 0.85 12.85
N PHE A 48 -14.08 -0.18 12.00
CA PHE A 48 -14.57 -0.12 10.63
C PHE A 48 -16.11 -0.01 10.57
N ALA A 49 -16.82 -0.67 11.47
CA ALA A 49 -18.27 -0.54 11.59
C ALA A 49 -18.70 0.87 12.05
N ALA A 50 -17.98 1.45 13.02
CA ALA A 50 -18.20 2.84 13.44
C ALA A 50 -17.90 3.82 12.31
N TYR A 51 -16.81 3.59 11.58
CA TYR A 51 -16.42 4.40 10.43
C TYR A 51 -17.51 4.44 9.35
N LYS A 52 -18.06 3.28 8.98
CA LYS A 52 -19.17 3.18 8.01
C LYS A 52 -20.43 3.92 8.45
N ARG A 53 -20.65 4.09 9.76
CA ARG A 53 -21.76 4.87 10.32
C ARG A 53 -21.47 6.36 10.43
N GLY A 54 -20.27 6.81 10.03
CA GLY A 54 -19.82 8.19 10.16
C GLY A 54 -19.36 8.57 11.57
N HIS A 55 -19.25 7.63 12.50
CA HIS A 55 -18.79 7.89 13.87
C HIS A 55 -17.25 7.91 13.92
N LYS A 56 -16.66 8.95 13.34
CA LYS A 56 -15.20 9.02 13.09
C LYS A 56 -14.35 8.94 14.35
N LEU A 57 -14.79 9.55 15.45
CA LEU A 57 -14.05 9.51 16.73
C LEU A 57 -14.04 8.10 17.36
N GLU A 58 -15.19 7.42 17.35
CA GLU A 58 -15.28 6.02 17.83
C GLU A 58 -14.45 5.09 16.93
N ALA A 59 -14.50 5.32 15.62
CA ALA A 59 -13.68 4.60 14.65
C ALA A 59 -12.19 4.78 14.94
N LEU A 60 -11.74 6.03 15.11
CA LEU A 60 -10.35 6.36 15.41
C LEU A 60 -9.86 5.62 16.66
N GLN A 61 -10.62 5.68 17.76
CA GLN A 61 -10.24 5.01 19.01
C GLN A 61 -10.12 3.50 18.86
N ALA A 62 -11.10 2.86 18.22
CA ALA A 62 -11.09 1.42 18.02
C ALA A 62 -10.00 0.96 17.04
N LEU A 63 -9.78 1.72 15.96
CA LEU A 63 -8.70 1.45 15.00
C LEU A 63 -7.33 1.64 15.65
N GLN A 64 -7.14 2.69 16.48
CA GLN A 64 -5.89 2.89 17.22
C GLN A 64 -5.57 1.68 18.09
N ARG A 65 -6.54 1.21 18.89
CA ARG A 65 -6.32 0.01 19.71
C ARG A 65 -5.99 -1.23 18.88
N ALA A 66 -6.63 -1.41 17.73
CA ALA A 66 -6.30 -2.52 16.83
C ALA A 66 -4.88 -2.40 16.27
N ALA A 67 -4.45 -1.20 15.88
CA ALA A 67 -3.12 -0.93 15.35
C ALA A 67 -2.03 -1.09 16.41
N ASP A 68 -2.28 -0.65 17.65
CA ASP A 68 -1.37 -0.83 18.80
C ASP A 68 -1.14 -2.32 19.11
N LEU A 69 -2.13 -3.16 18.81
CA LEU A 69 -2.05 -4.61 18.91
C LEU A 69 -1.53 -5.30 17.62
N GLY A 70 -1.00 -4.53 16.67
CA GLY A 70 -0.35 -5.06 15.45
C GLY A 70 -1.28 -5.37 14.28
N HIS A 71 -2.53 -4.90 14.27
CA HIS A 71 -3.44 -5.15 13.15
C HIS A 71 -3.10 -4.27 11.93
N ALA A 72 -2.44 -4.85 10.92
CA ALA A 72 -2.01 -4.14 9.70
C ALA A 72 -3.14 -3.35 9.00
N GLY A 73 -4.33 -3.95 8.84
CA GLY A 73 -5.47 -3.26 8.22
C GLY A 73 -5.99 -2.06 9.03
N ALA A 74 -5.77 -2.07 10.35
CA ALA A 74 -6.17 -0.94 11.20
C ALA A 74 -5.17 0.20 11.05
N ARG A 75 -3.87 -0.11 11.09
CA ARG A 75 -2.79 0.85 10.80
C ARG A 75 -2.96 1.47 9.42
N TRP A 76 -3.27 0.67 8.41
CA TRP A 76 -3.54 1.14 7.05
C TRP A 76 -4.74 2.11 6.99
N LYS A 77 -5.81 1.81 7.72
CA LYS A 77 -6.98 2.70 7.74
C LYS A 77 -6.68 4.01 8.49
N LEU A 78 -5.95 3.95 9.58
CA LEU A 78 -5.49 5.15 10.30
C LEU A 78 -4.60 6.01 9.40
N GLY A 79 -3.66 5.43 8.67
CA GLY A 79 -2.79 6.15 7.74
C GLY A 79 -3.61 6.94 6.71
N GLN A 80 -4.63 6.33 6.09
CA GLN A 80 -5.54 7.06 5.20
C GLN A 80 -6.34 8.15 5.90
N MET A 81 -6.82 7.91 7.13
CA MET A 81 -7.54 8.94 7.87
C MET A 81 -6.67 10.17 8.11
N TYR A 82 -5.38 9.99 8.42
CA TYR A 82 -4.44 11.11 8.56
C TYR A 82 -4.10 11.76 7.22
N ALA A 83 -3.90 10.98 6.15
CA ALA A 83 -3.62 11.52 4.81
C ALA A 83 -4.77 12.36 4.24
N GLU A 84 -6.01 12.00 4.54
CA GLU A 84 -7.21 12.69 4.02
C GLU A 84 -7.82 13.70 5.02
N GLY A 85 -7.28 13.81 6.24
CA GLY A 85 -7.93 14.57 7.32
C GLY A 85 -9.33 14.05 7.67
N ASP A 86 -9.56 12.75 7.52
CA ASP A 86 -10.88 12.15 7.66
C ASP A 86 -11.22 11.87 9.13
N GLY A 87 -11.75 12.88 9.81
CA GLY A 87 -12.11 12.79 11.23
C GLY A 87 -10.94 13.00 12.20
N VAL A 88 -9.77 13.30 11.66
CA VAL A 88 -8.58 13.81 12.33
C VAL A 88 -8.06 15.02 11.57
N LYS A 89 -7.16 15.79 12.18
CA LYS A 89 -6.45 16.82 11.43
C LYS A 89 -5.55 16.12 10.41
N GLU A 90 -5.58 16.59 9.17
CA GLU A 90 -4.70 16.11 8.09
C GLU A 90 -3.23 16.18 8.53
N ASP A 91 -2.53 15.06 8.40
CA ASP A 91 -1.13 14.91 8.78
C ASP A 91 -0.47 13.83 7.91
N ASP A 92 0.05 14.26 6.77
CA ASP A 92 0.77 13.39 5.84
C ASP A 92 2.00 12.72 6.45
N PHE A 93 2.65 13.35 7.45
CA PHE A 93 3.83 12.77 8.06
C PHE A 93 3.49 11.61 8.98
N GLU A 94 2.41 11.73 9.76
CA GLU A 94 1.87 10.60 10.52
C GLU A 94 1.40 9.48 9.59
N ALA A 95 0.70 9.82 8.50
CA ALA A 95 0.29 8.83 7.50
C ALA A 95 1.50 8.08 6.90
N PHE A 96 2.54 8.82 6.50
CA PHE A 96 3.78 8.28 5.97
C PHE A 96 4.42 7.27 6.92
N LYS A 97 4.60 7.62 8.20
CA LYS A 97 5.16 6.71 9.21
C LYS A 97 4.32 5.44 9.37
N MET A 98 2.99 5.57 9.39
CA MET A 98 2.11 4.41 9.47
C MET A 98 2.26 3.47 8.28
N PHE A 99 2.42 4.01 7.06
CA PHE A 99 2.66 3.19 5.88
C PHE A 99 4.06 2.55 5.88
N GLU A 100 5.10 3.27 6.33
CA GLU A 100 6.44 2.68 6.50
C GLU A 100 6.43 1.51 7.49
N GLU A 101 5.73 1.66 8.61
CA GLU A 101 5.58 0.58 9.59
C GLU A 101 4.91 -0.66 9.00
N ILE A 102 3.88 -0.49 8.15
CA ILE A 102 3.22 -1.62 7.48
C ILE A 102 4.19 -2.38 6.58
N VAL A 103 5.02 -1.66 5.81
CA VAL A 103 5.97 -2.28 4.87
C VAL A 103 7.09 -2.98 5.64
N ARG A 104 7.65 -2.33 6.66
CA ARG A 104 8.72 -2.89 7.50
C ARG A 104 8.29 -4.15 8.25
N ASP A 105 7.09 -4.17 8.80
CA ASP A 105 6.59 -5.30 9.61
C ASP A 105 6.22 -6.53 8.75
N GLN A 106 6.28 -6.44 7.42
CA GLN A 106 5.80 -7.47 6.49
C GLN A 106 6.86 -7.91 5.46
N GLU A 107 8.14 -7.67 5.72
CA GLU A 107 9.24 -8.08 4.80
C GLU A 107 9.31 -9.60 4.55
N ASP A 108 8.75 -10.42 5.44
CA ASP A 108 8.74 -11.90 5.34
C ASP A 108 7.47 -12.49 4.68
N ASP A 109 6.47 -11.67 4.35
CA ASP A 109 5.16 -12.14 3.89
C ASP A 109 5.09 -12.26 2.35
N THR A 110 4.52 -13.37 1.86
CA THR A 110 4.28 -13.57 0.42
C THR A 110 3.18 -12.64 -0.11
N SER A 111 3.15 -12.38 -1.42
CA SER A 111 2.10 -11.63 -2.13
C SER A 111 0.67 -12.20 -1.94
N SER A 112 0.54 -13.39 -1.34
CA SER A 112 -0.73 -14.07 -1.05
C SER A 112 -1.15 -13.98 0.43
N SER A 113 -0.40 -13.26 1.28
CA SER A 113 -0.78 -13.02 2.68
C SER A 113 -2.14 -12.30 2.76
N PRO A 114 -2.99 -12.58 3.77
CA PRO A 114 -4.21 -11.82 4.01
C PRO A 114 -4.01 -10.29 4.11
N ASN A 115 -2.77 -9.85 4.40
CA ASN A 115 -2.40 -8.44 4.50
C ASN A 115 -1.83 -7.84 3.21
N ALA A 116 -1.61 -8.64 2.16
CA ALA A 116 -0.90 -8.21 0.95
C ALA A 116 -1.53 -6.98 0.28
N ALA A 117 -2.87 -6.86 0.33
CA ALA A 117 -3.57 -5.68 -0.19
C ALA A 117 -3.23 -4.39 0.58
N TYR A 118 -3.12 -4.47 1.92
CA TYR A 118 -2.74 -3.32 2.75
C TYR A 118 -1.29 -2.93 2.51
N VAL A 119 -0.39 -3.91 2.37
CA VAL A 119 1.02 -3.67 2.07
C VAL A 119 1.16 -3.04 0.68
N ALA A 120 0.49 -3.58 -0.34
CA ALA A 120 0.50 -3.02 -1.69
C ALA A 120 0.06 -1.56 -1.70
N SER A 121 -1.05 -1.25 -1.03
CA SER A 121 -1.55 0.12 -0.91
C SER A 121 -0.62 1.03 -0.12
N ALA A 122 0.00 0.53 0.97
CA ALA A 122 0.99 1.29 1.74
C ALA A 122 2.23 1.62 0.90
N VAL A 123 2.77 0.65 0.14
CA VAL A 123 3.90 0.89 -0.78
C VAL A 123 3.56 1.96 -1.82
N ILE A 124 2.34 1.94 -2.37
CA ILE A 124 1.88 2.94 -3.34
C ILE A 124 1.79 4.33 -2.70
N ALA A 125 1.25 4.43 -1.49
CA ALA A 125 1.18 5.70 -0.76
C ALA A 125 2.58 6.24 -0.42
N LEU A 126 3.50 5.38 0.02
CA LEU A 126 4.90 5.75 0.23
C LEU A 126 5.54 6.22 -1.08
N ALA A 127 5.29 5.55 -2.20
CA ALA A 127 5.81 5.98 -3.50
C ALA A 127 5.30 7.38 -3.87
N GLU A 128 4.04 7.69 -3.57
CA GLU A 128 3.46 9.01 -3.79
C GLU A 128 4.13 10.08 -2.92
N TYR A 129 4.29 9.81 -1.62
CA TYR A 129 5.01 10.71 -0.71
C TYR A 129 6.48 10.89 -1.08
N MET A 130 7.17 9.83 -1.53
CA MET A 130 8.54 9.93 -2.04
C MET A 130 8.59 10.74 -3.32
N ARG A 131 7.55 10.70 -4.16
CA ARG A 131 7.54 11.48 -5.39
C ARG A 131 7.41 12.98 -5.12
N SER A 132 6.53 13.38 -4.20
CA SER A 132 6.22 14.79 -3.91
C SER A 132 7.05 15.39 -2.77
N GLY A 133 7.53 14.57 -1.84
CA GLY A 133 7.94 15.01 -0.51
C GLY A 133 6.75 15.43 0.37
N ILE A 134 7.03 15.70 1.64
CA ILE A 134 6.05 16.22 2.61
C ILE A 134 6.60 17.53 3.20
N PRO A 135 6.01 18.69 2.85
CA PRO A 135 6.51 19.99 3.29
C PRO A 135 6.59 20.14 4.82
N GLY A 136 7.70 20.71 5.31
CA GLY A 136 7.89 20.94 6.75
C GLY A 136 8.34 19.72 7.56
N THR A 137 8.66 18.61 6.89
CA THR A 137 9.12 17.36 7.51
C THR A 137 10.49 16.94 6.97
N PRO A 138 11.13 15.91 7.53
CA PRO A 138 12.36 15.32 6.96
C PRO A 138 12.15 14.61 5.61
N VAL A 139 10.90 14.35 5.21
CA VAL A 139 10.56 13.60 4.01
C VAL A 139 10.65 14.52 2.79
N SER A 140 11.81 14.50 2.14
CA SER A 140 12.04 15.25 0.90
C SER A 140 11.66 14.42 -0.32
N ALA A 141 11.31 15.09 -1.42
CA ALA A 141 11.02 14.42 -2.68
C ALA A 141 12.26 13.64 -3.18
N ASP A 142 12.10 12.34 -3.37
CA ASP A 142 13.01 11.43 -4.06
C ASP A 142 12.23 10.65 -5.14
N PRO A 143 12.13 11.21 -6.36
CA PRO A 143 11.46 10.54 -7.46
C PRO A 143 12.12 9.22 -7.88
N ALA A 144 13.41 9.01 -7.59
CA ALA A 144 14.10 7.77 -7.90
C ALA A 144 13.63 6.65 -6.96
N GLN A 145 13.53 6.94 -5.66
CA GLN A 145 12.96 6.03 -4.68
C GLN A 145 11.48 5.75 -4.96
N ALA A 146 10.70 6.79 -5.30
CA ALA A 146 9.29 6.62 -5.71
C ALA A 146 9.15 5.64 -6.88
N ARG A 147 9.99 5.79 -7.91
CA ARG A 147 9.99 4.88 -9.07
C ARG A 147 10.32 3.44 -8.69
N GLN A 148 11.22 3.23 -7.73
CA GLN A 148 11.53 1.89 -7.22
C GLN A 148 10.35 1.29 -6.45
N LEU A 149 9.68 2.06 -5.60
CA LEU A 149 8.49 1.62 -4.87
C LEU A 149 7.34 1.28 -5.81
N TYR A 150 7.06 2.12 -6.81
CA TYR A 150 6.08 1.79 -7.85
C TYR A 150 6.49 0.55 -8.66
N ALA A 151 7.78 0.38 -8.98
CA ALA A 151 8.26 -0.83 -9.65
C ALA A 151 8.05 -2.08 -8.79
N HIS A 152 8.31 -1.99 -7.50
CA HIS A 152 8.04 -3.07 -6.56
C HIS A 152 6.54 -3.40 -6.53
N ALA A 153 5.67 -2.41 -6.35
CA ALA A 153 4.23 -2.65 -6.31
C ALA A 153 3.65 -3.16 -7.64
N ALA A 154 4.15 -2.67 -8.76
CA ALA A 154 3.73 -3.07 -10.11
C ALA A 154 4.14 -4.51 -10.46
N THR A 155 5.29 -4.97 -9.95
CA THR A 155 5.85 -6.31 -10.23
C THR A 155 5.37 -7.34 -9.22
N TYR A 156 5.47 -7.03 -7.92
CA TYR A 156 5.25 -7.98 -6.83
C TYR A 156 3.76 -8.19 -6.54
N PHE A 157 2.98 -7.11 -6.43
CA PHE A 157 1.53 -7.18 -6.20
C PHE A 157 0.73 -7.17 -7.50
N GLY A 158 1.35 -6.78 -8.61
CA GLY A 158 0.64 -6.58 -9.86
C GLY A 158 -0.45 -5.52 -9.70
N ASP A 159 -0.23 -4.47 -8.92
CA ASP A 159 -1.26 -3.44 -8.75
C ASP A 159 -1.41 -2.59 -10.03
N ALA A 160 -2.65 -2.35 -10.48
CA ALA A 160 -2.91 -1.66 -11.74
C ALA A 160 -2.58 -0.16 -11.66
N GLN A 161 -2.78 0.48 -10.50
CA GLN A 161 -2.40 1.87 -10.27
C GLN A 161 -0.87 2.00 -10.25
N ALA A 162 -0.16 1.09 -9.56
CA ALA A 162 1.30 1.09 -9.56
C ALA A 162 1.88 0.88 -10.97
N GLN A 163 1.31 -0.03 -11.76
CA GLN A 163 1.68 -0.25 -13.16
C GLN A 163 1.48 1.02 -14.01
N PHE A 164 0.38 1.74 -13.80
CA PHE A 164 0.12 3.01 -14.45
C PHE A 164 1.11 4.12 -14.06
N GLU A 165 1.32 4.35 -12.76
CA GLU A 165 2.22 5.40 -12.28
C GLU A 165 3.67 5.12 -12.71
N LEU A 166 4.13 3.86 -12.64
CA LEU A 166 5.43 3.48 -13.18
C LEU A 166 5.53 3.76 -14.69
N GLY A 167 4.48 3.48 -15.45
CA GLY A 167 4.40 3.82 -16.86
C GLY A 167 4.56 5.32 -17.11
N ARG A 168 3.86 6.15 -16.33
CA ARG A 168 4.00 7.62 -16.42
C ARG A 168 5.41 8.11 -16.09
N MET A 169 6.00 7.61 -15.00
CA MET A 169 7.37 7.99 -14.63
C MET A 169 8.38 7.58 -15.70
N LEU A 170 8.18 6.41 -16.32
CA LEU A 170 9.01 5.96 -17.45
C LEU A 170 8.85 6.81 -18.70
N LEU A 171 7.66 7.35 -18.99
CA LEU A 171 7.48 8.30 -20.09
C LEU A 171 8.19 9.63 -19.82
N ALA A 172 7.98 10.17 -18.61
CA ALA A 172 8.52 11.46 -18.22
C ALA A 172 10.04 11.44 -17.95
N GLY A 173 10.62 10.26 -17.69
CA GLY A 173 11.98 10.16 -17.15
C GLY A 173 12.07 10.59 -15.69
N GLU A 174 10.96 10.57 -14.96
CA GLU A 174 10.95 10.89 -13.55
C GLU A 174 11.69 9.78 -12.77
N GLY A 175 12.59 10.18 -11.86
CA GLY A 175 13.40 9.24 -11.08
C GLY A 175 14.39 8.39 -11.88
N GLY A 176 14.75 8.80 -13.10
CA GLY A 176 15.72 8.05 -13.92
C GLY A 176 15.77 8.52 -15.38
N ARG A 177 16.04 7.61 -16.31
CA ARG A 177 15.97 7.91 -17.75
C ARG A 177 14.57 7.56 -18.29
N PRO A 178 14.04 8.34 -19.27
CA PRO A 178 12.84 7.95 -19.99
C PRO A 178 13.01 6.59 -20.68
N ASN A 179 11.95 5.79 -20.71
CA ASN A 179 11.86 4.57 -21.47
C ASN A 179 10.41 4.33 -21.92
N PRO A 180 9.96 5.02 -23.00
CA PRO A 180 8.58 4.94 -23.48
C PRO A 180 8.13 3.53 -23.87
N ARG A 181 9.04 2.70 -24.41
CA ARG A 181 8.73 1.30 -24.75
C ARG A 181 8.40 0.47 -23.52
N GLN A 182 9.15 0.64 -22.44
CA GLN A 182 8.84 -0.03 -21.18
C GLN A 182 7.57 0.54 -20.55
N ALA A 183 7.34 1.86 -20.65
CA ALA A 183 6.11 2.47 -20.19
C ALA A 183 4.87 1.86 -20.85
N ALA A 184 4.87 1.74 -22.19
CA ALA A 184 3.76 1.15 -22.93
C ALA A 184 3.44 -0.28 -22.47
N ARG A 185 4.46 -1.08 -22.13
CA ARG A 185 4.24 -2.44 -21.58
C ARG A 185 3.55 -2.40 -20.23
N TRP A 186 3.95 -1.51 -19.32
CA TRP A 186 3.29 -1.36 -18.02
C TRP A 186 1.86 -0.84 -18.14
N LEU A 187 1.65 0.15 -19.00
CA LEU A 187 0.31 0.68 -19.30
C LEU A 187 -0.58 -0.41 -19.90
N GLN A 188 -0.04 -1.28 -20.76
CA GLN A 188 -0.79 -2.41 -21.30
C GLN A 188 -1.24 -3.39 -20.21
N LEU A 189 -0.37 -3.68 -19.22
CA LEU A 189 -0.74 -4.55 -18.09
C LEU A 189 -1.83 -3.92 -17.23
N ALA A 190 -1.74 -2.63 -16.94
CA ALA A 190 -2.78 -1.90 -16.19
C ALA A 190 -4.10 -1.80 -16.97
N ALA A 191 -4.05 -1.51 -18.28
CA ALA A 191 -5.23 -1.42 -19.14
C ALA A 191 -5.96 -2.76 -19.25
N LYS A 192 -5.24 -3.89 -19.31
CA LYS A 192 -5.83 -5.24 -19.28
C LYS A 192 -6.61 -5.53 -17.99
N LYS A 193 -6.30 -4.83 -16.90
CA LYS A 193 -7.03 -4.90 -15.62
C LYS A 193 -8.18 -3.90 -15.53
N GLY A 194 -8.53 -3.24 -16.63
CA GLY A 194 -9.60 -2.24 -16.68
C GLY A 194 -9.23 -0.87 -16.12
N TYR A 195 -7.94 -0.57 -15.93
CA TYR A 195 -7.53 0.73 -15.41
C TYR A 195 -7.63 1.82 -16.49
N ALA A 196 -8.76 2.55 -16.50
CA ALA A 196 -9.12 3.52 -17.54
C ALA A 196 -8.02 4.55 -17.83
N LYS A 197 -7.31 5.03 -16.79
CA LYS A 197 -6.19 5.96 -16.96
C LYS A 197 -5.04 5.36 -17.80
N ALA A 198 -4.71 4.10 -17.57
CA ALA A 198 -3.67 3.41 -18.35
C ALA A 198 -4.12 3.11 -19.77
N GLU A 199 -5.40 2.80 -19.93
CA GLU A 199 -5.99 2.58 -21.23
C GLU A 199 -5.97 3.86 -22.09
N ALA A 200 -6.37 5.00 -21.51
CA ALA A 200 -6.30 6.29 -22.20
C ALA A 200 -4.88 6.64 -22.63
N LEU A 201 -3.91 6.53 -21.70
CA LEU A 201 -2.54 6.88 -21.99
C LEU A 201 -1.90 5.94 -23.02
N LEU A 202 -2.17 4.63 -22.94
CA LEU A 202 -1.73 3.69 -23.97
C LEU A 202 -2.40 3.96 -25.32
N GLY A 203 -3.70 4.30 -25.32
CA GLY A 203 -4.43 4.69 -26.52
C GLY A 203 -3.80 5.89 -27.21
N TYR A 204 -3.43 6.92 -26.44
CA TYR A 204 -2.71 8.08 -26.95
C TYR A 204 -1.33 7.71 -27.52
N LEU A 205 -0.55 6.88 -26.83
CA LEU A 205 0.76 6.42 -27.33
C LEU A 205 0.67 5.59 -28.62
N LEU A 206 -0.39 4.81 -28.78
CA LEU A 206 -0.64 4.05 -30.02
C LEU A 206 -1.15 4.95 -31.15
N PHE A 207 -1.94 5.98 -30.81
CA PHE A 207 -2.40 6.96 -31.77
C PHE A 207 -1.22 7.73 -32.39
N ASP A 208 -0.29 8.18 -31.54
CA ASP A 208 0.94 8.87 -31.93
C ASP A 208 1.96 7.92 -32.59
N GLY A 209 2.27 6.79 -31.93
CA GLY A 209 3.25 5.80 -32.40
C GLY A 209 4.71 6.23 -32.31
N GLU A 210 5.02 7.51 -32.57
CA GLU A 210 6.37 8.07 -32.57
C GLU A 210 7.05 7.98 -31.21
N THR A 211 6.33 8.35 -30.14
CA THR A 211 6.84 8.35 -28.76
C THR A 211 7.40 6.99 -28.33
N ILE A 212 6.80 5.91 -28.80
CA ILE A 212 7.20 4.52 -28.47
C ILE A 212 8.02 3.86 -29.59
N SER A 213 8.31 4.61 -30.66
CA SER A 213 9.03 4.16 -31.85
C SER A 213 8.39 2.89 -32.44
N LEU A 214 7.07 2.94 -32.62
CA LEU A 214 6.26 1.94 -33.32
C LEU A 214 5.51 2.61 -34.48
N GLN A 215 4.95 1.78 -35.37
CA GLN A 215 3.99 2.27 -36.33
C GLN A 215 2.73 2.74 -35.60
N ALA A 216 2.27 3.95 -35.90
CA ALA A 216 1.03 4.49 -35.36
C ALA A 216 -0.17 3.59 -35.74
N GLU A 217 -1.07 3.40 -34.78
CA GLU A 217 -2.35 2.71 -34.94
C GLU A 217 -3.52 3.67 -34.58
N PRO A 218 -3.79 4.73 -35.37
CA PRO A 218 -4.73 5.80 -34.99
C PRO A 218 -6.13 5.32 -34.63
N ALA A 219 -6.70 4.42 -35.44
CA ALA A 219 -8.03 3.87 -35.19
C ALA A 219 -8.11 3.09 -33.87
N LYS A 220 -7.06 2.34 -33.51
CA LYS A 220 -6.99 1.58 -32.26
C LYS A 220 -6.76 2.50 -31.07
N GLY A 221 -5.86 3.47 -31.21
CA GLY A 221 -5.61 4.48 -30.19
C GLY A 221 -6.88 5.28 -29.84
N LEU A 222 -7.60 5.75 -30.86
CA LEU A 222 -8.87 6.44 -30.70
C LEU A 222 -9.95 5.56 -30.07
N ALA A 223 -10.02 4.28 -30.44
CA ALA A 223 -10.96 3.34 -29.82
C ALA A 223 -10.71 3.18 -28.32
N MET A 224 -9.43 3.03 -27.93
CA MET A 224 -9.03 2.92 -26.53
C MET A 224 -9.32 4.21 -25.76
N LEU A 225 -9.02 5.39 -26.32
CA LEU A 225 -9.35 6.68 -25.71
C LEU A 225 -10.87 6.83 -25.50
N THR A 226 -11.67 6.42 -26.48
CA THR A 226 -13.14 6.48 -26.41
C THR A 226 -13.67 5.56 -25.30
N ARG A 227 -13.17 4.34 -25.20
CA ARG A 227 -13.57 3.38 -24.16
C ARG A 227 -13.12 3.83 -22.77
N ALA A 228 -11.88 4.29 -22.65
CA ALA A 228 -11.35 4.84 -21.41
C ALA A 228 -12.18 6.04 -20.92
N LEU A 229 -12.55 6.96 -21.81
CA LEU A 229 -13.39 8.12 -21.46
C LEU A 229 -14.79 7.71 -20.98
N LYS A 230 -15.37 6.67 -21.58
CA LYS A 230 -16.67 6.11 -21.16
C LYS A 230 -16.60 5.44 -19.78
N ALA A 231 -15.52 4.71 -19.50
CA ALA A 231 -15.35 3.92 -18.27
C ALA A 231 -14.78 4.74 -17.09
N ALA A 232 -14.08 5.84 -17.35
CA ALA A 232 -13.40 6.63 -16.32
C ALA A 232 -14.39 7.30 -15.34
N PRO A 233 -14.01 7.46 -14.05
CA PRO A 233 -14.74 8.32 -13.13
C PRO A 233 -14.62 9.79 -13.57
N ASP A 234 -15.56 10.64 -13.14
CA ASP A 234 -15.64 12.03 -13.65
C ASP A 234 -14.35 12.83 -13.48
N LYS A 235 -13.66 12.67 -12.33
CA LYS A 235 -12.36 13.30 -12.07
C LYS A 235 -11.28 12.97 -13.11
N ASP A 236 -11.32 11.78 -13.69
CA ASP A 236 -10.33 11.33 -14.67
C ASP A 236 -10.74 11.72 -16.09
N LYS A 237 -12.02 12.00 -16.34
CA LYS A 237 -12.50 12.49 -17.65
C LYS A 237 -11.93 13.86 -17.99
N ASP A 238 -11.60 14.68 -17.00
CA ASP A 238 -11.09 16.04 -17.21
C ASP A 238 -9.80 16.07 -18.05
N TRP A 239 -8.93 15.08 -17.88
CA TRP A 239 -7.69 14.97 -18.65
C TRP A 239 -7.77 13.94 -19.79
N ILE A 240 -8.64 12.94 -19.71
CA ILE A 240 -8.82 11.95 -20.79
C ILE A 240 -9.58 12.55 -21.98
N ARG A 241 -10.61 13.35 -21.73
CA ARG A 241 -11.44 13.97 -22.76
C ARG A 241 -10.64 14.79 -23.78
N PRO A 242 -9.76 15.74 -23.39
CA PRO A 242 -9.00 16.50 -24.38
C PRO A 242 -8.11 15.61 -25.26
N LEU A 243 -7.51 14.54 -24.71
CA LEU A 243 -6.73 13.59 -25.51
C LEU A 243 -7.59 12.85 -26.54
N GLN A 244 -8.81 12.46 -26.14
CA GLN A 244 -9.75 11.81 -27.03
C GLN A 244 -10.25 12.75 -28.13
N GLU A 245 -10.60 14.00 -27.78
CA GLU A 245 -11.08 15.02 -28.71
C GLU A 245 -9.98 15.41 -29.72
N GLU A 246 -8.74 15.57 -29.26
CA GLU A 246 -7.58 15.79 -30.10
C GLU A 246 -7.40 14.64 -31.11
N ALA A 247 -7.30 13.40 -30.62
CA ALA A 247 -7.16 12.22 -31.47
C ALA A 247 -8.32 12.08 -32.47
N PHE A 248 -9.55 12.36 -32.05
CA PHE A 248 -10.72 12.35 -32.92
C PHE A 248 -10.64 13.40 -34.02
N SER A 249 -10.20 14.62 -33.68
CA SER A 249 -10.08 15.73 -34.62
C SER A 249 -9.03 15.46 -35.71
N LEU A 250 -7.92 14.80 -35.33
CA LEU A 250 -6.82 14.44 -36.22
C LEU A 250 -7.10 13.18 -37.04
N SER A 251 -8.07 12.36 -36.64
CA SER A 251 -8.44 11.13 -37.35
C SER A 251 -9.25 11.41 -38.61
N SER A 252 -8.95 10.67 -39.67
CA SER A 252 -9.78 10.57 -40.87
C SER A 252 -11.14 9.93 -40.57
N GLU A 253 -12.11 10.14 -41.46
CA GLU A 253 -13.44 9.52 -41.33
C GLU A 253 -13.37 7.99 -41.27
N THR A 254 -12.50 7.37 -42.09
CA THR A 254 -12.29 5.91 -42.07
C THR A 254 -11.76 5.46 -40.70
N GLU A 255 -10.77 6.13 -40.15
CA GLU A 255 -10.20 5.79 -38.83
C GLU A 255 -11.24 5.94 -37.72
N ARG A 256 -12.07 6.98 -37.74
CA ARG A 256 -13.16 7.17 -36.75
C ARG A 256 -14.18 6.04 -36.83
N ARG A 257 -14.59 5.64 -38.03
CA ARG A 257 -15.52 4.52 -38.23
C ARG A 257 -14.94 3.20 -37.74
N THR A 258 -13.67 2.94 -38.04
CA THR A 258 -12.97 1.74 -37.54
C THR A 258 -12.82 1.78 -36.02
N ALA A 259 -12.49 2.94 -35.44
CA ALA A 259 -12.35 3.11 -34.01
C ALA A 259 -13.67 2.83 -33.27
N LEU A 260 -14.80 3.31 -33.81
CA LEU A 260 -16.14 3.01 -33.28
C LEU A 260 -16.42 1.50 -33.29
N ALA A 261 -16.07 0.81 -34.37
CA ALA A 261 -16.22 -0.65 -34.44
C ALA A 261 -15.39 -1.35 -33.36
N TYR A 262 -14.11 -0.99 -33.19
CA TYR A 262 -13.24 -1.54 -32.14
C TYR A 262 -13.73 -1.25 -30.72
N ALA A 263 -14.21 -0.04 -30.46
CA ALA A 263 -14.74 0.34 -29.15
C ALA A 263 -16.01 -0.46 -28.79
N SER A 264 -16.81 -0.83 -29.79
CA SER A 264 -18.03 -1.62 -29.60
C SER A 264 -17.80 -3.13 -29.45
N GLN A 265 -16.75 -3.68 -30.08
CA GLN A 265 -16.44 -5.13 -30.02
C GLN A 265 -15.92 -5.57 -28.66
N SER A 266 -15.18 -4.73 -27.94
CA SER A 266 -14.70 -5.06 -26.59
C SER A 266 -15.79 -5.13 -25.53
N ASP A 267 -16.98 -4.57 -25.80
CA ASP A 267 -18.14 -4.70 -24.90
C ASP A 267 -18.80 -6.11 -25.04
N LEU A 268 -18.36 -6.95 -25.98
CA LEU A 268 -18.95 -8.25 -26.31
C LEU A 268 -18.12 -9.48 -25.88
N ASP A 269 -16.89 -9.29 -25.39
CA ASP A 269 -16.07 -10.38 -24.85
C ASP A 269 -16.03 -10.28 -23.31
N PRO A 270 -16.89 -11.02 -22.58
CA PRO A 270 -16.67 -11.23 -21.16
C PRO A 270 -15.44 -12.14 -20.99
N GLN A 271 -14.43 -11.63 -20.28
CA GLN A 271 -13.31 -12.44 -19.76
C GLN A 271 -13.82 -13.52 -18.82
#